data_AF-A0A2M8KTF7-F1
#
_entry.id   AF-A0A2M8KTF7-F1
#
_cell.length_a   1.000
_cell.length_b   1.000
_cell.length_c   1.000
_cell.angle_alpha   90.00
_cell.angle_beta   90.00
_cell.angle_gamma   90.00
#
_symmetry.space_group_name_H-M   'P 1'
#
loop_
_entity.id
_entity.type
_entity.pdbx_description
1 polymer ?
#
loop_
_entity_poly.entity_id
_entity_poly.type
_entity_poly.pdbx_seq_one_letter_code
_entity_poly.pdbx_strand_id
1 'polypeptide(L)'
;MIRIQYVLFLLIFLFETVPVFAADITIHCTSDSCSNEKIELFGSNKNWYPGMWIKKTLGVKNTSSKDGIFVKIKPVEQDLDTSGCQLESQMILSVSNSSNKKVLWGGSLRDFYSTTNALPLSFISAKNTQEYIFT
;
A
#
# COMPACT_ATOMS: atom_id res chain seq x y z
N MET A 1 15.21 -36.97 -34.15
CA MET A 1 15.46 -37.29 -32.73
C MET A 1 15.74 -36.01 -31.97
N ILE A 2 14.71 -35.43 -31.35
CA ILE A 2 14.85 -34.28 -30.46
C ILE A 2 15.49 -34.80 -29.17
N ARG A 3 16.67 -34.28 -28.82
CA ARG A 3 17.43 -34.75 -27.66
C ARG A 3 16.65 -34.44 -26.39
N ILE A 4 16.23 -35.49 -25.67
CA ILE A 4 15.48 -35.47 -24.40
C ILE A 4 16.12 -34.52 -23.36
N GLN A 5 17.43 -34.26 -23.45
CA GLN A 5 18.16 -33.29 -22.62
C GLN A 5 17.62 -31.85 -22.70
N TYR A 6 17.14 -31.39 -23.86
CA TYR A 6 16.60 -30.02 -23.97
C TYR A 6 15.23 -29.86 -23.31
N VAL A 7 14.43 -30.94 -23.27
CA VAL A 7 13.12 -30.94 -22.62
C VAL A 7 13.27 -30.88 -21.10
N LEU A 8 14.30 -31.55 -20.55
CA LEU A 8 14.58 -31.55 -19.11
C LEU A 8 15.07 -30.18 -18.62
N PHE A 9 15.88 -29.48 -19.41
CA PHE A 9 16.38 -28.15 -19.06
C PHE A 9 15.27 -27.09 -19.05
N LEU A 10 14.29 -27.23 -19.95
CA LEU A 10 13.14 -26.33 -20.04
C LEU A 10 12.15 -26.52 -18.88
N LEU A 11 12.06 -27.73 -18.34
CA LEU A 11 11.24 -28.04 -17.16
C LEU A 11 11.80 -27.42 -15.87
N ILE A 12 13.13 -27.32 -15.71
CA ILE A 12 13.75 -26.74 -14.50
C ILE A 12 13.49 -25.23 -14.41
N PHE A 13 13.45 -24.52 -15.54
CA PHE A 13 13.13 -23.08 -15.58
C PHE A 13 11.66 -22.75 -15.26
N LEU A 14 10.75 -23.73 -15.30
CA LEU A 14 9.32 -23.53 -15.01
C LEU A 14 8.98 -23.57 -13.50
N PHE A 15 9.93 -23.96 -12.63
CA PHE A 15 9.69 -24.14 -11.20
C PHE A 15 10.31 -23.06 -10.29
N GLU A 16 11.02 -22.07 -10.83
CA GLU A 16 11.35 -20.85 -10.06
C GLU A 16 10.16 -19.88 -10.08
N THR A 17 9.03 -20.32 -9.51
CA THR A 17 7.93 -19.42 -9.20
C THR A 17 8.32 -18.58 -7.99
N VAL A 18 8.99 -17.46 -8.26
CA VAL A 18 9.14 -16.39 -7.27
C VAL A 18 7.74 -16.08 -6.74
N PRO A 19 7.51 -16.08 -5.41
CA PRO A 19 6.22 -15.69 -4.87
C PRO A 19 5.98 -14.23 -5.25
N VAL A 20 5.14 -14.01 -6.27
CA VAL A 20 4.63 -12.70 -6.61
C VAL A 20 3.62 -12.37 -5.52
N PHE A 21 4.06 -11.67 -4.48
CA PHE A 21 3.15 -11.00 -3.58
C PHE A 21 2.49 -9.88 -4.37
N ALA A 22 1.28 -10.14 -4.89
CA ALA A 22 0.47 -9.09 -5.47
C ALA A 22 -0.04 -8.21 -4.33
N ALA A 23 0.28 -6.92 -4.36
CA ALA A 23 -0.38 -5.95 -3.51
C ALA A 23 -1.90 -5.95 -3.81
N ASP A 24 -2.73 -5.73 -2.79
CA ASP A 24 -4.19 -5.64 -2.97
C ASP A 24 -4.55 -4.53 -3.97
N ILE A 25 -3.78 -3.45 -3.97
CA ILE A 25 -3.93 -2.31 -4.87
C ILE A 25 -2.54 -1.88 -5.35
N THR A 26 -2.41 -1.57 -6.64
CA THR A 26 -1.19 -1.00 -7.21
C THR A 26 -1.48 0.38 -7.82
N ILE A 27 -0.74 1.38 -7.39
CA ILE A 27 -0.73 2.74 -7.93
C ILE A 27 0.46 2.90 -8.87
N HIS A 28 0.22 3.41 -10.07
CA HIS A 28 1.25 3.77 -11.02
C HIS A 28 1.49 5.28 -10.97
N CYS A 29 2.70 5.69 -10.62
CA CYS A 29 3.09 7.08 -10.53
C CYS A 29 4.13 7.43 -11.60
N THR A 30 3.96 8.58 -12.21
CA THR A 30 4.97 9.27 -13.02
C THR A 30 5.62 10.39 -12.19
N SER A 31 6.50 11.20 -12.79
CA SER A 31 7.06 12.37 -12.08
C SER A 31 6.01 13.41 -11.72
N ASP A 32 4.88 13.42 -12.44
CA ASP A 32 3.94 14.53 -12.43
C ASP A 32 2.60 14.13 -11.78
N SER A 33 2.25 12.84 -11.77
CA SER A 33 0.96 12.35 -11.28
C SER A 33 0.97 10.87 -10.90
N CYS A 34 -0.01 10.45 -10.10
CA CYS A 34 -0.28 9.04 -9.80
C CYS A 34 -1.67 8.63 -10.31
N SER A 35 -1.81 7.40 -10.79
CA SER A 35 -3.13 6.82 -11.09
C SER A 35 -3.94 6.73 -9.79
N ASN A 36 -5.23 7.09 -9.82
CA ASN A 36 -6.12 7.00 -8.66
C ASN A 36 -5.57 7.72 -7.42
N GLU A 37 -5.45 9.06 -7.47
CA GLU A 37 -5.01 9.88 -6.32
C GLU A 37 -5.93 9.75 -5.09
N LYS A 38 -7.15 9.25 -5.29
CA LYS A 38 -8.11 8.92 -4.23
C LYS A 38 -8.44 7.43 -4.32
N ILE A 39 -8.11 6.70 -3.26
CA ILE A 39 -8.37 5.26 -3.17
C ILE A 39 -9.00 4.97 -1.82
N GLU A 40 -10.07 4.18 -1.85
CA GLU A 40 -10.64 3.57 -0.67
C GLU A 40 -9.86 2.29 -0.35
N LEU A 41 -9.03 2.32 0.70
CA LEU A 41 -8.28 1.13 1.13
C LEU A 41 -9.16 0.16 1.91
N PHE A 42 -10.03 0.69 2.76
CA PHE A 42 -10.91 -0.06 3.65
C PHE A 42 -12.36 0.22 3.24
N GLY A 43 -13.01 -0.76 2.61
CA GLY A 43 -14.39 -0.62 2.14
C GLY A 43 -15.39 -0.29 3.26
N SER A 44 -16.37 0.57 2.99
CA SER A 44 -17.43 1.00 3.93
C SER A 44 -18.42 -0.10 4.38
N ASN A 45 -18.34 -1.30 3.82
CA ASN A 45 -19.47 -2.25 3.80
C ASN A 45 -19.48 -3.22 5.00
N LYS A 46 -18.73 -2.95 6.08
CA LYS A 46 -18.60 -3.85 7.23
C LYS A 46 -18.85 -3.10 8.53
N ASN A 47 -19.67 -3.71 9.39
CA ASN A 47 -19.84 -3.27 10.77
C ASN A 47 -18.56 -3.58 11.56
N TRP A 48 -17.89 -2.55 12.06
CA TRP A 48 -16.72 -2.68 12.92
C TRP A 48 -17.12 -3.09 14.34
N TYR A 49 -16.32 -3.95 14.97
CA TYR A 49 -16.51 -4.38 16.36
C TYR A 49 -15.16 -4.48 17.09
N PRO A 50 -15.13 -4.43 18.43
CA PRO A 50 -13.89 -4.49 19.20
C PRO A 50 -13.06 -5.74 18.91
N GLY A 51 -11.75 -5.58 18.72
CA GLY A 51 -10.82 -6.66 18.39
C GLY A 51 -10.77 -7.04 16.90
N MET A 52 -11.63 -6.45 16.06
CA MET A 52 -11.52 -6.57 14.61
C MET A 52 -10.32 -5.78 14.09
N TRP A 53 -9.61 -6.36 13.12
CA TRP A 53 -8.55 -5.68 12.38
C TRP A 53 -8.65 -6.06 10.90
N ILE A 54 -8.19 -5.18 10.03
CA ILE A 54 -8.15 -5.41 8.58
C ILE A 54 -6.77 -5.02 8.10
N LYS A 55 -6.18 -5.83 7.24
CA LYS A 55 -4.91 -5.53 6.60
C LYS A 55 -5.11 -5.29 5.11
N LYS A 56 -4.42 -4.28 4.58
CA LYS A 56 -4.37 -3.94 3.16
C LYS A 56 -2.95 -3.64 2.72
N THR A 57 -2.59 -4.11 1.53
CA THR A 57 -1.28 -3.91 0.94
C THR A 57 -1.39 -2.99 -0.25
N LEU A 58 -0.66 -1.87 -0.23
CA LEU A 58 -0.61 -0.88 -1.30
C LEU A 58 0.77 -0.92 -1.95
N GLY A 59 0.82 -1.28 -3.23
CA GLY A 59 2.00 -1.13 -4.07
C GLY A 59 1.99 0.24 -4.76
N VAL A 60 3.10 0.97 -4.69
CA VAL A 60 3.29 2.21 -5.45
C VAL A 60 4.47 2.01 -6.38
N LYS A 61 4.22 2.09 -7.69
CA LYS A 61 5.20 1.87 -8.74
C LYS A 61 5.53 3.17 -9.44
N ASN A 62 6.79 3.56 -9.41
CA ASN A 62 7.30 4.64 -10.24
C ASN A 62 7.49 4.13 -11.67
N THR A 63 6.60 4.49 -12.58
CA THR A 63 6.68 4.13 -14.00
C THR A 63 7.51 5.12 -14.81
N SER A 64 7.95 6.24 -14.23
CA SER A 64 8.83 7.21 -14.88
C SER A 64 10.25 6.66 -15.08
N SER A 65 10.94 7.20 -16.08
CA SER A 65 12.40 7.04 -16.26
C SER A 65 13.21 8.14 -15.55
N LYS A 66 12.54 9.19 -15.05
CA LYS A 66 13.19 10.27 -14.30
C LYS A 66 13.48 9.86 -12.85
N ASP A 67 14.39 10.60 -12.22
CA ASP A 67 14.78 10.42 -10.82
C ASP A 67 13.57 10.38 -9.88
N GLY A 68 13.77 9.72 -8.74
CA GLY A 68 12.69 9.15 -7.94
C GLY A 68 11.59 10.13 -7.48
N ILE A 69 10.44 9.54 -7.17
CA ILE A 69 9.25 10.26 -6.72
C ILE A 69 9.15 10.19 -5.20
N PHE A 70 8.72 11.29 -4.57
CA PHE A 70 8.44 11.30 -3.15
C PHE A 70 6.95 11.07 -2.90
N VAL A 71 6.61 9.93 -2.29
CA VAL A 71 5.22 9.53 -2.05
C VAL A 71 4.77 10.01 -0.69
N LYS A 72 3.59 10.64 -0.66
CA LYS A 72 2.90 11.03 0.56
C LYS A 72 1.45 10.58 0.49
N ILE A 73 0.84 10.31 1.63
CA ILE A 73 -0.60 10.04 1.72
C ILE A 73 -1.28 11.08 2.59
N LYS A 74 -2.53 11.35 2.29
CA LYS A 74 -3.40 12.18 3.11
C LYS A 74 -4.80 11.56 3.13
N PRO A 75 -5.56 11.75 4.21
CA PRO A 75 -6.98 11.42 4.18
C PRO A 75 -7.69 12.20 3.08
N VAL A 76 -8.70 11.59 2.47
CA VAL A 76 -9.70 12.35 1.69
C VAL A 76 -10.62 13.01 2.71
N GLU A 77 -10.92 14.30 2.53
CA GLU A 77 -11.79 15.07 3.43
C GLU A 77 -13.03 14.26 3.81
N GLN A 78 -13.21 14.05 5.11
CA GLN A 78 -14.35 13.36 5.67
C GLN A 78 -14.93 14.26 6.76
N ASP A 79 -16.26 14.42 6.76
CA ASP A 79 -16.97 15.10 7.83
C ASP A 79 -16.84 14.26 9.10
N LEU A 80 -15.93 14.64 9.98
CA LEU A 80 -15.78 13.99 11.29
C LEU A 80 -16.99 14.34 12.15
N ASP A 81 -17.78 13.33 12.54
CA ASP A 81 -18.91 13.54 13.44
C ASP A 81 -18.41 13.94 14.83
N THR A 82 -18.64 15.19 15.22
CA THR A 82 -18.17 15.76 16.50
C THR A 82 -19.02 15.41 17.72
N SER A 83 -20.09 14.61 17.58
CA SER A 83 -21.18 14.51 18.57
C SER A 83 -20.98 13.54 19.76
N GLY A 84 -19.78 12.98 19.97
CA GLY A 84 -19.37 12.47 21.30
C GLY A 84 -19.09 10.97 21.42
N CYS A 85 -19.30 10.17 20.38
CA CYS A 85 -18.84 8.77 20.30
C CYS A 85 -18.13 8.52 18.97
N GLN A 86 -16.89 9.00 18.85
CA GLN A 86 -16.11 8.86 17.62
C GLN A 86 -15.41 7.50 17.58
N LEU A 87 -15.98 6.55 16.85
CA LEU A 87 -15.38 5.25 16.54
C LEU A 87 -13.93 5.39 16.03
N GLU A 88 -13.66 6.47 15.29
CA GLU A 88 -12.36 6.83 14.74
C GLU A 88 -11.29 7.08 15.81
N SER A 89 -11.69 7.48 17.02
CA SER A 89 -10.76 7.64 18.15
C SER A 89 -10.35 6.30 18.77
N GLN A 90 -11.13 5.24 18.54
CA GLN A 90 -10.88 3.89 19.05
C GLN A 90 -10.24 2.98 18.01
N MET A 91 -10.37 3.33 16.73
CA MET A 91 -9.72 2.62 15.62
C MET A 91 -8.27 3.08 15.48
N ILE A 92 -7.34 2.12 15.51
CA ILE A 92 -5.92 2.38 15.30
C ILE A 92 -5.60 2.08 13.84
N LEU A 93 -4.88 3.01 13.21
CA LEU A 93 -4.28 2.80 11.90
C LEU A 93 -2.76 2.71 12.08
N SER A 94 -2.15 1.75 11.39
CA SER A 94 -0.71 1.57 11.30
C SER A 94 -0.29 1.44 9.84
N VAL A 95 0.72 2.21 9.46
CA VAL A 95 1.31 2.16 8.11
C VAL A 95 2.76 1.71 8.25
N SER A 96 3.12 0.64 7.56
CA SER A 96 4.47 0.09 7.58
C SER A 96 4.99 -0.20 6.18
N ASN A 97 6.31 -0.22 6.03
CA ASN A 97 6.95 -0.66 4.79
C ASN A 97 6.94 -2.20 4.73
N SER A 98 6.45 -2.78 3.63
CA SER A 98 6.30 -4.23 3.47
C SER A 98 7.65 -4.97 3.52
N SER A 99 8.69 -4.38 2.93
CA SER A 99 9.99 -5.02 2.74
C SER A 99 10.80 -5.17 4.04
N ASN A 100 10.75 -4.16 4.93
CA ASN A 100 11.53 -4.16 6.18
C ASN A 100 10.67 -4.13 7.45
N LYS A 101 9.33 -4.15 7.32
CA LYS A 101 8.36 -4.08 8.41
C LYS A 101 8.51 -2.85 9.32
N LYS A 102 9.23 -1.81 8.88
CA LYS A 102 9.38 -0.57 9.63
C LYS A 102 8.05 0.17 9.65
N VAL A 103 7.56 0.49 10.85
CA VAL A 103 6.41 1.38 11.04
C VAL A 103 6.80 2.78 10.60
N LEU A 104 6.06 3.30 9.62
CA LEU A 104 6.20 4.66 9.08
C LEU A 104 5.30 5.63 9.86
N TRP A 105 4.14 5.14 10.29
CA TRP A 105 3.19 5.91 11.09
C TRP A 105 2.27 4.99 11.88
N GLY A 106 1.80 5.42 13.03
CA GLY A 106 0.77 4.75 13.81
C GLY A 106 0.05 5.72 14.73
N GLY A 107 -1.26 5.58 14.86
CA GLY A 107 -2.10 6.46 15.66
C GLY A 107 -3.58 6.10 15.51
N SER A 108 -4.46 6.88 16.14
CA SER A 108 -5.90 6.71 15.90
C SER A 108 -6.29 7.19 14.50
N LEU A 109 -7.40 6.69 13.94
CA LEU A 109 -7.94 7.22 12.70
C LEU A 109 -8.28 8.71 12.83
N ARG A 110 -8.75 9.14 14.01
CA ARG A 110 -8.96 10.56 14.31
C ARG A 110 -7.69 11.38 14.14
N ASP A 111 -6.56 10.91 14.64
CA ASP A 111 -5.28 11.61 14.48
C ASP A 111 -4.89 11.71 13.01
N PHE A 112 -5.07 10.61 12.26
CA PHE A 112 -4.83 10.59 10.82
C PHE A 112 -5.69 11.62 10.08
N TYR A 113 -6.99 11.66 10.37
CA TYR A 113 -7.93 12.63 9.77
C TYR A 113 -7.64 14.08 10.17
N SER A 114 -7.13 14.30 11.38
CA SER A 114 -6.75 15.64 11.85
C SER A 114 -5.42 16.15 11.27
N THR A 115 -4.67 15.30 10.59
CA THR A 115 -3.36 15.68 10.06
C THR A 115 -3.53 16.58 8.84
N THR A 116 -3.23 17.87 9.00
CA THR A 116 -3.24 18.86 7.90
C THR A 116 -2.13 18.63 6.88
N ASN A 117 -1.07 17.92 7.29
CA ASN A 117 0.09 17.62 6.47
C ASN A 117 0.01 16.20 5.89
N ALA A 118 0.38 16.04 4.63
CA ALA A 118 0.47 14.70 4.03
C ALA A 118 1.59 13.89 4.71
N LEU A 119 1.27 12.67 5.13
CA LEU A 119 2.20 11.72 5.74
C LEU A 119 3.23 11.26 4.71
N PRO A 120 4.54 11.54 4.92
CA PRO A 120 5.59 11.03 4.06
C PRO A 120 5.73 9.51 4.19
N LEU A 121 5.76 8.80 3.05
CA LEU A 121 5.98 7.36 3.04
C LEU A 121 7.42 7.01 2.66
N SER A 122 7.81 7.27 1.41
CA SER A 122 9.18 7.04 0.96
C SER A 122 9.50 7.75 -0.35
N PHE A 123 10.79 7.74 -0.69
CA PHE A 123 11.28 8.08 -2.01
C PHE A 123 11.42 6.80 -2.85
N ILE A 124 10.81 6.77 -4.04
CA ILE A 124 10.80 5.61 -4.93
C ILE A 124 11.58 5.93 -6.20
N SER A 125 12.75 5.32 -6.36
CA SER A 125 13.59 5.47 -7.55
C SER A 125 12.89 5.07 -8.85
N ALA A 126 13.43 5.52 -9.98
CA ALA A 126 12.90 5.21 -11.31
C ALA A 126 12.67 3.70 -11.51
N LYS A 127 11.53 3.34 -12.11
CA LYS A 127 11.13 1.97 -12.45
C LYS A 127 11.01 0.99 -11.27
N ASN A 128 11.10 1.47 -10.02
CA ASN A 128 10.93 0.64 -8.84
C ASN A 128 9.50 0.68 -8.29
N THR A 129 9.19 -0.34 -7.48
CA THR A 129 7.96 -0.45 -6.73
C THR A 129 8.29 -0.49 -5.24
N GLN A 130 7.51 0.25 -4.43
CA GLN A 130 7.53 0.13 -2.99
C GLN A 130 6.14 -0.31 -2.50
N GLU A 131 6.12 -1.29 -1.61
CA GLU A 131 4.90 -1.76 -0.98
C GLU A 131 4.78 -1.27 0.46
N TYR A 132 3.54 -0.98 0.84
CA TYR A 132 3.15 -0.53 2.16
C TYR A 132 2.03 -1.40 2.70
N ILE A 133 2.06 -1.67 4.00
CA ILE A 133 1.02 -2.41 4.70
C ILE A 133 0.28 -1.43 5.60
N PHE A 134 -1.03 -1.35 5.37
CA PHE A 134 -2.01 -0.62 6.17
C PHE A 134 -2.74 -1.63 7.04
N THR A 135 -2.79 -1.39 8.34
CA THR A 135 -3.50 -2.24 9.32
C THR A 135 -4.33 -1.38 10.24
#